data_AF-S7RSD5-F1
#
_entry.id   AF-S7RSD5-F1
#
_cell.length_a   1.000
_cell.length_b   1.000
_cell.length_c   1.000
_cell.angle_alpha   90.00
_cell.angle_beta   90.00
_cell.angle_gamma   90.00
#
_symmetry.space_group_name_H-M   'P 1'
#
loop_
_entity.id
_entity.type
_entity.pdbx_description
1 polymer ?
#
loop_
_entity_poly.entity_id
_entity_poly.type
_entity_poly.pdbx_seq_one_letter_code
_entity_poly.pdbx_strand_id
1 'polypeptide(L)'
;MGGFRFRTCRTDLQVKRKTAQKPRPDCHINPSPYRPLVAASDRLRCWYTPFTESRDQRLCNSVDSSSVNKLFNTLLASLDISTRQEYSSGLLRFAQFCDNHNIDENSRMPASEELLSIFIAERAAGLRSDSAAQNWLQGLHYWHKINGAPWYGNELLKQTLKGVRKMVPDSVKRVKRPPVTVEHMWALWRGLDLQRVS
;
A
#
# COMPACT_ATOMS: atom_id res chain seq x y z
N MET A 1 -33.48 -18.39 1.46
CA MET A 1 -32.54 -17.43 0.83
C MET A 1 -31.21 -17.53 1.55
N GLY A 2 -30.26 -18.24 0.95
CA GLY A 2 -29.03 -18.70 1.60
C GLY A 2 -28.03 -17.58 1.84
N GLY A 3 -27.57 -17.47 3.08
CA GLY A 3 -26.46 -16.60 3.44
C GLY A 3 -25.16 -17.19 2.91
N PHE A 4 -24.55 -16.53 1.92
CA PHE A 4 -23.18 -16.82 1.50
C PHE A 4 -22.21 -16.37 2.59
N ARG A 5 -21.91 -17.26 3.55
CA ARG A 5 -20.73 -17.14 4.42
C ARG A 5 -19.55 -17.75 3.69
N PHE A 6 -18.89 -17.00 2.81
CA PHE A 6 -17.51 -17.31 2.45
C PHE A 6 -16.62 -16.88 3.62
N ARG A 7 -16.41 -17.81 4.57
CA ARG A 7 -15.32 -17.66 5.52
C ARG A 7 -14.02 -17.87 4.73
N THR A 8 -13.41 -16.81 4.26
CA THR A 8 -11.98 -16.92 3.93
C THR A 8 -11.25 -17.14 5.25
N CYS A 9 -10.20 -17.98 5.27
CA CYS A 9 -9.43 -18.28 6.47
C CYS A 9 -8.91 -17.00 7.19
N ARG A 10 -8.86 -15.86 6.48
CA ARG A 10 -8.47 -14.53 6.98
C ARG A 10 -9.61 -13.70 7.59
N THR A 11 -10.88 -14.01 7.35
CA THR A 11 -12.03 -13.21 7.86
C THR A 11 -12.25 -13.32 9.37
N ASP A 12 -11.73 -14.37 10.03
CA ASP A 12 -11.84 -14.55 11.48
C ASP A 12 -10.74 -13.78 12.27
N LEU A 13 -9.88 -13.02 11.58
CA LEU A 13 -8.92 -12.14 12.23
C LEU A 13 -9.65 -10.91 12.80
N GLN A 14 -10.07 -11.01 14.06
CA GLN A 14 -10.64 -9.88 14.82
C GLN A 14 -9.70 -8.68 14.76
N VAL A 15 -10.04 -7.71 13.91
CA VAL A 15 -9.46 -6.38 13.96
C VAL A 15 -10.21 -5.63 15.06
N LYS A 16 -9.51 -5.21 16.12
CA LYS A 16 -10.06 -4.22 17.05
C LYS A 16 -10.50 -3.02 16.20
N ARG A 17 -11.82 -2.80 16.08
CA ARG A 17 -12.41 -1.65 15.39
C ARG A 17 -11.91 -0.38 16.07
N LYS A 18 -10.76 0.16 15.64
CA LYS A 18 -10.46 1.57 15.88
C LYS A 18 -11.45 2.36 15.04
N THR A 19 -12.13 3.31 15.66
CA THR A 19 -13.10 4.18 15.00
C THR A 19 -12.44 4.76 13.75
N ALA A 20 -12.96 4.41 12.57
CA ALA A 20 -12.45 4.94 11.32
C ALA A 20 -12.57 6.47 11.38
N GLN A 21 -11.43 7.17 11.38
CA GLN A 21 -11.45 8.63 11.28
C GLN A 21 -12.09 9.00 9.94
N LYS A 22 -12.89 10.07 9.95
CA LYS A 22 -13.58 10.58 8.76
C LYS A 22 -12.58 10.66 7.59
N PRO A 23 -12.84 10.00 6.43
CA PRO A 23 -11.93 10.06 5.31
C PRO A 23 -11.67 11.51 4.93
N ARG A 24 -10.43 11.85 4.57
CA ARG A 24 -10.16 13.12 3.90
C ARG A 24 -11.05 13.18 2.63
N PRO A 25 -11.48 14.36 2.17
CA PRO A 25 -12.38 14.47 1.02
C PRO A 25 -11.85 13.80 -0.25
N ASP A 26 -10.53 13.63 -0.37
CA ASP A 26 -9.86 12.96 -1.49
C ASP A 26 -9.65 11.44 -1.29
N CYS A 27 -10.24 10.84 -0.26
CA CYS A 27 -10.01 9.46 0.19
C CYS A 27 -11.28 8.58 0.13
N HIS A 28 -12.14 8.77 -0.85
CA HIS A 28 -13.32 7.92 -1.09
C HIS A 28 -12.98 6.74 -2.01
N ILE A 29 -13.60 5.59 -1.75
CA ILE A 29 -13.60 4.37 -2.58
C ILE A 29 -15.02 3.82 -2.64
N ASN A 30 -15.36 3.09 -3.69
CA ASN A 30 -16.65 2.43 -3.81
C ASN A 30 -16.76 1.31 -2.77
N PRO A 31 -17.92 1.17 -2.09
CA PRO A 31 -18.13 0.08 -1.14
C PRO A 31 -17.91 -1.28 -1.80
N SER A 32 -17.07 -2.11 -1.18
CA SER A 32 -16.76 -3.46 -1.66
C SER A 32 -16.45 -4.38 -0.48
N PRO A 33 -16.93 -5.64 -0.48
CA PRO A 33 -16.56 -6.60 0.56
C PRO A 33 -15.04 -6.88 0.57
N TYR A 34 -14.37 -6.69 -0.56
CA TYR A 34 -12.94 -6.90 -0.74
C TYR A 34 -12.06 -5.76 -0.18
N ARG A 35 -12.65 -4.59 0.08
CA ARG A 35 -11.95 -3.40 0.59
C ARG A 35 -12.76 -2.72 1.70
N PRO A 36 -12.93 -3.37 2.86
CA PRO A 36 -13.63 -2.77 3.99
C PRO A 36 -12.95 -1.48 4.45
N LEU A 37 -13.74 -0.56 5.01
CA LEU A 37 -13.23 0.68 5.60
C LEU A 37 -12.46 0.38 6.88
N VAL A 38 -11.13 0.47 6.79
CA VAL A 38 -10.18 0.20 7.88
C VAL A 38 -9.10 1.28 7.95
N ALA A 39 -8.37 1.33 9.06
CA ALA A 39 -7.22 2.22 9.20
C ALA A 39 -6.15 1.93 8.13
N ALA A 40 -5.36 2.95 7.77
CA ALA A 40 -4.34 2.79 6.72
C ALA A 40 -3.39 1.62 7.01
N SER A 41 -2.90 1.47 8.24
CA SER A 41 -2.01 0.37 8.64
C SER A 41 -2.59 -1.04 8.47
N ASP A 42 -3.92 -1.16 8.36
CA ASP A 42 -4.62 -2.43 8.31
C ASP A 42 -5.07 -2.81 6.89
N ARG A 43 -4.94 -1.93 5.89
CA ARG A 43 -5.40 -2.23 4.52
C ARG A 43 -4.67 -3.40 3.91
N LEU A 44 -3.34 -3.50 4.06
CA LEU A 44 -2.58 -4.68 3.62
C LEU A 44 -3.10 -5.99 4.20
N ARG A 45 -3.67 -5.96 5.42
CA ARG A 45 -4.23 -7.12 6.09
C ARG A 45 -5.65 -7.43 5.62
N CYS A 46 -6.49 -6.40 5.53
CA CYS A 46 -7.93 -6.53 5.37
C CYS A 46 -8.42 -6.44 3.93
N TRP A 47 -7.60 -5.90 3.02
CA TRP A 47 -7.96 -5.78 1.62
C TRP A 47 -7.46 -6.98 0.84
N TYR A 48 -8.33 -7.53 0.01
CA TYR A 48 -8.09 -8.71 -0.81
C TYR A 48 -8.86 -8.59 -2.13
N THR A 49 -8.93 -9.66 -2.91
CA THR A 49 -9.65 -9.74 -4.19
C THR A 49 -10.28 -11.13 -4.36
N PRO A 50 -11.18 -11.33 -5.33
CA PRO A 50 -11.67 -12.66 -5.70
C PRO A 50 -10.55 -13.68 -5.98
N PHE A 51 -9.43 -13.23 -6.56
CA PHE A 51 -8.23 -14.06 -6.75
C PHE A 51 -7.69 -14.58 -5.42
N THR A 52 -7.52 -13.69 -4.44
CA THR A 52 -7.02 -14.05 -3.11
C THR A 52 -7.95 -15.04 -2.43
N GLU A 53 -9.25 -14.79 -2.50
CA GLU A 53 -10.29 -15.66 -1.93
C GLU A 53 -10.22 -17.07 -2.51
N SER A 54 -10.18 -17.18 -3.84
CA SER A 54 -10.07 -18.47 -4.54
C SER A 54 -8.78 -19.20 -4.18
N ARG A 55 -7.67 -18.47 -4.05
CA ARG A 55 -6.37 -19.03 -3.66
C ARG A 55 -6.38 -19.55 -2.22
N ASP A 56 -6.89 -18.75 -1.28
CA ASP A 56 -6.94 -19.10 0.13
C ASP A 56 -7.86 -20.31 0.35
N GLN A 57 -8.97 -20.41 -0.37
CA GLN A 57 -9.82 -21.61 -0.36
C GLN A 57 -9.05 -22.86 -0.81
N ARG A 58 -8.32 -22.80 -1.94
CA ARG A 58 -7.49 -23.92 -2.40
C ARG A 58 -6.40 -24.30 -1.40
N LEU A 59 -5.78 -23.32 -0.76
CA LEU A 59 -4.72 -23.56 0.21
C LEU A 59 -5.26 -24.16 1.51
N CYS A 60 -6.43 -23.72 1.98
CA CYS A 60 -7.07 -24.29 3.17
C CYS A 60 -7.62 -25.70 2.94
N ASN A 61 -7.73 -26.18 1.69
CA ASN A 61 -8.02 -27.57 1.38
C ASN A 61 -6.81 -28.50 1.54
N SER A 62 -5.59 -27.98 1.49
CA SER A 62 -4.35 -28.77 1.58
C SER A 62 -3.57 -28.54 2.88
N VAL A 63 -3.79 -27.40 3.54
CA VAL A 63 -3.07 -26.98 4.74
C VAL A 63 -4.06 -26.43 5.76
N ASP A 64 -3.84 -26.73 7.04
CA ASP A 64 -4.68 -26.18 8.13
C ASP A 64 -4.73 -24.64 8.11
N SER A 65 -5.92 -24.11 8.37
CA SER A 65 -6.19 -22.66 8.36
C SER A 65 -5.29 -21.86 9.31
N SER A 66 -4.88 -22.43 10.46
CA SER A 66 -3.96 -21.82 11.42
C SER A 66 -2.59 -21.63 10.80
N SER A 67 -2.09 -22.61 10.05
CA SER A 67 -0.79 -22.54 9.36
C SER A 67 -0.81 -21.49 8.24
N VAL A 68 -1.91 -21.42 7.47
CA VAL A 68 -2.09 -20.38 6.44
C VAL A 68 -2.12 -18.98 7.06
N ASN A 69 -2.88 -18.82 8.16
CA ASN A 69 -2.93 -17.57 8.91
C ASN A 69 -1.59 -17.22 9.54
N LYS A 70 -0.84 -18.19 10.04
CA LYS A 70 0.50 -17.97 10.60
C LYS A 70 1.45 -17.47 9.52
N LEU A 71 1.46 -18.08 8.34
CA LEU A 71 2.25 -17.60 7.20
C LEU A 71 1.89 -16.14 6.86
N PHE A 72 0.60 -15.84 6.72
CA PHE A 72 0.15 -14.48 6.40
C PHE A 72 0.57 -13.45 7.46
N ASN A 73 0.37 -13.77 8.74
CA ASN A 73 0.77 -12.89 9.85
C ASN A 73 2.29 -12.72 9.92
N THR A 74 3.07 -13.77 9.69
CA THR A 74 4.54 -13.71 9.64
C THR A 74 5.02 -12.82 8.50
N LEU A 75 4.40 -12.93 7.31
CA LEU A 75 4.68 -12.03 6.20
C LEU A 75 4.38 -10.59 6.62
N LEU A 76 3.16 -10.29 7.08
CA LEU A 76 2.80 -8.92 7.50
C LEU A 76 3.72 -8.35 8.61
N ALA A 77 4.20 -9.19 9.52
CA ALA A 77 5.14 -8.81 10.57
C ALA A 77 6.55 -8.46 10.04
N SER A 78 6.85 -8.80 8.79
CA SER A 78 8.09 -8.38 8.12
C SER A 78 8.14 -6.87 7.84
N LEU A 79 7.03 -6.16 8.04
CA LEU A 79 6.93 -4.71 7.88
C LEU A 79 6.61 -4.05 9.22
N ASP A 80 7.34 -2.99 9.54
CA ASP A 80 6.95 -2.13 10.66
C ASP A 80 5.62 -1.40 10.38
N ILE A 81 5.01 -0.84 11.43
CA ILE A 81 3.71 -0.18 11.33
C ILE A 81 3.75 1.01 10.35
N SER A 82 4.84 1.76 10.32
CA SER A 82 4.99 2.94 9.46
C SER A 82 5.09 2.54 7.98
N THR A 83 5.87 1.50 7.67
CA THR A 83 5.92 0.95 6.31
C THR A 83 4.57 0.40 5.87
N ARG A 84 3.83 -0.27 6.78
CA ARG A 84 2.47 -0.73 6.45
C ARG A 84 1.53 0.42 6.10
N GLN A 85 1.62 1.55 6.81
CA GLN A 85 0.83 2.74 6.48
C GLN A 85 1.22 3.34 5.13
N GLU A 86 2.52 3.44 4.87
CA GLU A 86 3.05 3.97 3.61
C GLU A 86 2.65 3.11 2.41
N TYR A 87 2.85 1.80 2.49
CA TYR A 87 2.46 0.86 1.45
C TYR A 87 0.95 0.86 1.22
N SER A 88 0.17 0.95 2.29
CA SER A 88 -1.29 1.02 2.23
C SER A 88 -1.83 2.33 1.64
N SER A 89 -0.98 3.36 1.48
CA SER A 89 -1.34 4.53 0.70
C SER A 89 -1.39 4.21 -0.80
N GLY A 90 -0.47 3.37 -1.30
CA GLY A 90 -0.48 2.86 -2.67
C GLY A 90 -1.72 2.06 -2.99
N LEU A 91 -2.11 1.16 -2.09
CA LEU A 91 -3.35 0.37 -2.22
C LEU A 91 -4.57 1.28 -2.37
N LEU A 92 -4.68 2.31 -1.53
CA LEU A 92 -5.80 3.26 -1.62
C LEU A 92 -5.81 3.99 -2.96
N ARG A 93 -4.67 4.52 -3.40
CA ARG A 93 -4.61 5.26 -4.68
C ARG A 93 -4.94 4.36 -5.87
N PHE A 94 -4.51 3.10 -5.84
CA PHE A 94 -4.86 2.12 -6.84
C PHE A 94 -6.36 1.78 -6.83
N ALA A 95 -6.93 1.54 -5.64
CA ALA A 95 -8.36 1.28 -5.52
C ALA A 95 -9.21 2.45 -6.07
N GLN A 96 -8.82 3.69 -5.77
CA GLN A 96 -9.47 4.89 -6.32
C GLN A 96 -9.33 4.98 -7.84
N PHE A 97 -8.16 4.67 -8.38
CA PHE A 97 -7.96 4.60 -9.83
C PHE A 97 -8.87 3.55 -10.47
N CYS A 98 -8.93 2.35 -9.91
CA CYS A 98 -9.78 1.28 -10.40
C CYS A 98 -11.27 1.62 -10.28
N ASP A 99 -11.70 2.25 -9.19
CA ASP A 99 -13.09 2.70 -9.02
C ASP A 99 -13.47 3.77 -10.04
N ASN A 100 -12.59 4.76 -10.26
CA ASN A 100 -12.80 5.82 -11.27
C ASN A 100 -12.92 5.28 -12.70
N HIS A 101 -12.27 4.15 -12.99
CA HIS A 101 -12.27 3.51 -14.31
C HIS A 101 -13.21 2.31 -14.41
N ASN A 102 -14.01 2.04 -13.37
CA ASN A 102 -14.90 0.89 -13.31
C ASN A 102 -14.19 -0.46 -13.58
N ILE A 103 -12.94 -0.59 -13.11
CA ILE A 103 -12.18 -1.83 -13.25
C ILE A 103 -12.78 -2.90 -12.33
N ASP A 104 -13.12 -4.05 -12.91
CA ASP A 104 -13.67 -5.20 -12.19
C ASP A 104 -12.70 -5.70 -11.11
N GLU A 105 -13.22 -6.16 -9.96
CA GLU A 105 -12.43 -6.68 -8.85
C GLU A 105 -11.49 -7.83 -9.24
N ASN A 106 -11.88 -8.66 -10.22
CA ASN A 106 -11.07 -9.76 -10.75
C ASN A 106 -9.82 -9.26 -11.49
N SER A 107 -9.88 -8.06 -12.08
CA SER A 107 -8.77 -7.47 -12.84
C SER A 107 -7.81 -6.67 -11.94
N ARG A 108 -8.15 -6.46 -10.67
CA ARG A 108 -7.33 -5.68 -9.72
C ARG A 108 -6.20 -6.50 -9.09
N MET A 109 -6.29 -7.83 -9.13
CA MET A 109 -5.22 -8.74 -8.75
C MET A 109 -5.42 -10.12 -9.41
N PRO A 110 -4.41 -10.64 -10.13
CA PRO A 110 -3.12 -10.00 -10.43
C PRO A 110 -3.31 -8.81 -11.38
N ALA A 111 -2.81 -7.63 -11.02
CA ALA A 111 -2.93 -6.46 -11.88
C ALA A 111 -2.00 -6.60 -13.09
N SER A 112 -2.54 -6.40 -14.30
CA SER A 112 -1.74 -6.45 -15.52
C SER A 112 -0.68 -5.34 -15.54
N GLU A 113 0.37 -5.53 -16.33
CA GLU A 113 1.43 -4.53 -16.46
C GLU A 113 0.90 -3.21 -17.05
N GLU A 114 -0.01 -3.29 -18.02
CA GLU A 114 -0.68 -2.13 -18.62
C GLU A 114 -1.52 -1.40 -17.58
N LEU A 115 -2.29 -2.12 -16.75
CA LEU A 115 -3.12 -1.52 -15.71
C LEU A 115 -2.25 -0.78 -14.68
N LEU A 116 -1.14 -1.39 -14.25
CA LEU A 116 -0.17 -0.76 -13.34
C LEU A 116 0.49 0.47 -13.98
N SER A 117 0.81 0.39 -15.27
CA SER A 117 1.44 1.47 -16.01
C SER A 117 0.50 2.67 -16.19
N ILE A 118 -0.75 2.42 -16.61
CA ILE A 118 -1.79 3.47 -16.74
C ILE A 118 -2.04 4.11 -15.37
N PHE A 119 -2.17 3.32 -14.31
CA PHE A 119 -2.31 3.81 -12.95
C PHE A 119 -1.22 4.80 -12.57
N ILE A 120 0.06 4.43 -12.78
CA ILE A 120 1.20 5.28 -12.42
C ILE A 120 1.29 6.52 -13.31
N ALA A 121 1.07 6.37 -14.61
CA ALA A 121 1.05 7.49 -15.54
C ALA A 121 0.01 8.53 -15.10
N GLU A 122 -1.23 8.13 -14.87
CA GLU A 122 -2.32 9.05 -14.51
C GLU A 122 -2.13 9.67 -13.11
N ARG A 123 -1.77 8.86 -12.11
CA ARG A 123 -1.78 9.31 -10.71
C ARG A 123 -0.50 10.02 -10.29
N ALA A 124 0.61 9.85 -11.03
CA ALA A 124 1.91 10.40 -10.66
C ALA A 124 2.53 11.35 -11.68
N ALA A 125 2.34 11.17 -12.99
CA ALA A 125 3.02 12.00 -13.99
C ALA A 125 2.68 13.49 -13.81
N GLY A 126 3.69 14.33 -13.60
CA GLY A 126 3.52 15.77 -13.36
C GLY A 126 2.88 16.16 -12.01
N LEU A 127 2.34 15.20 -11.26
CA LEU A 127 1.54 15.45 -10.04
C LEU A 127 2.26 15.06 -8.75
N ARG A 128 3.17 14.08 -8.81
CA ARG A 128 3.81 13.49 -7.62
C ARG A 128 5.30 13.30 -7.84
N SER A 129 6.04 13.16 -6.74
CA SER A 129 7.45 12.82 -6.79
C SER A 129 7.66 11.38 -7.26
N ASP A 130 8.81 11.13 -7.87
CA ASP A 130 9.26 9.78 -8.23
C ASP A 130 9.23 8.82 -7.02
N SER A 131 9.68 9.30 -5.85
CA SER A 131 9.62 8.52 -4.60
C SER A 131 8.20 8.11 -4.21
N ALA A 132 7.21 8.99 -4.39
CA ALA A 132 5.82 8.66 -4.07
C ALA A 132 5.26 7.58 -5.01
N ALA A 133 5.54 7.68 -6.31
CA ALA A 133 5.15 6.68 -7.30
C ALA A 133 5.78 5.30 -7.00
N GLN A 134 7.07 5.28 -6.67
CA GLN A 134 7.77 4.07 -6.28
C GLN A 134 7.20 3.45 -5.00
N ASN A 135 6.88 4.27 -3.98
CA ASN A 135 6.31 3.77 -2.73
C ASN A 135 4.92 3.16 -2.96
N TRP A 136 4.11 3.73 -3.87
CA TRP A 136 2.83 3.13 -4.25
C TRP A 136 2.99 1.76 -4.89
N LEU A 137 3.93 1.61 -5.84
CA LEU A 137 4.21 0.32 -6.48
C LEU A 137 4.80 -0.70 -5.52
N GLN A 138 5.67 -0.30 -4.60
CA GLN A 138 6.19 -1.19 -3.56
C GLN A 138 5.06 -1.73 -2.68
N GLY A 139 4.11 -0.88 -2.31
CA GLY A 139 2.91 -1.31 -1.58
C GLY A 139 2.06 -2.31 -2.37
N LEU A 140 1.81 -2.04 -3.66
CA LEU A 140 1.07 -2.96 -4.53
C LEU A 140 1.80 -4.28 -4.75
N HIS A 141 3.10 -4.26 -4.99
CA HIS A 141 3.92 -5.45 -5.18
C HIS A 141 3.93 -6.30 -3.91
N TYR A 142 4.11 -5.69 -2.74
CA TYR A 142 4.04 -6.40 -1.48
C TYR A 142 2.64 -6.98 -1.22
N TRP A 143 1.58 -6.24 -1.57
CA TRP A 143 0.20 -6.73 -1.50
C TRP A 143 -0.05 -7.93 -2.42
N HIS A 144 0.51 -7.95 -3.64
CA HIS A 144 0.47 -9.14 -4.50
C HIS A 144 1.21 -10.32 -3.84
N LYS A 145 2.38 -10.06 -3.26
CA LYS A 145 3.21 -11.08 -2.60
C LYS A 145 2.49 -11.77 -1.45
N ILE A 146 1.89 -11.03 -0.52
CA ILE A 146 1.16 -11.61 0.64
C ILE A 146 -0.13 -12.33 0.24
N ASN A 147 -0.68 -11.99 -0.92
CA ASN A 147 -1.84 -12.66 -1.51
C ASN A 147 -1.46 -13.74 -2.51
N GLY A 148 -0.16 -14.02 -2.70
CA GLY A 148 0.34 -15.04 -3.62
C GLY A 148 -0.04 -14.83 -5.08
N ALA A 149 -0.23 -13.58 -5.49
CA ALA A 149 -0.47 -13.22 -6.88
C ALA A 149 0.86 -12.97 -7.61
N PRO A 150 0.98 -13.36 -8.89
CA PRO A 150 2.12 -12.93 -9.72
C PRO A 150 2.20 -11.41 -9.80
N TRP A 151 3.41 -10.89 -9.93
CA TRP A 151 3.67 -9.47 -10.10
C TRP A 151 4.14 -9.19 -11.52
N TYR A 152 3.42 -8.34 -12.25
CA TYR A 152 3.70 -7.98 -13.64
C TYR A 152 4.32 -6.58 -13.75
N GLY A 153 5.43 -6.34 -13.06
CA GLY A 153 6.17 -5.08 -13.14
C GLY A 153 7.40 -5.15 -14.04
N ASN A 154 7.20 -5.42 -15.33
CA ASN A 154 8.30 -5.59 -16.29
C ASN A 154 8.71 -4.25 -16.93
N GLU A 155 9.08 -4.28 -18.21
CA GLU A 155 9.73 -3.17 -18.90
C GLU A 155 8.78 -1.98 -19.15
N LEU A 156 7.50 -2.21 -19.45
CA LEU A 156 6.55 -1.13 -19.70
C LEU A 156 6.34 -0.28 -18.45
N LEU A 157 6.19 -0.93 -17.29
CA LEU A 157 6.02 -0.23 -16.02
C LEU A 157 7.30 0.57 -15.65
N LYS A 158 8.48 -0.01 -15.90
CA LYS A 158 9.76 0.67 -15.67
C LYS A 158 9.93 1.90 -16.57
N GLN A 159 9.61 1.79 -17.86
CA GLN A 159 9.66 2.93 -18.79
C GLN A 159 8.66 4.00 -18.40
N THR A 160 7.48 3.62 -17.92
CA THR A 160 6.47 4.56 -17.42
C THR A 160 6.98 5.34 -16.21
N LEU A 161 7.58 4.67 -15.22
CA LEU A 161 8.22 5.34 -14.07
C LEU A 161 9.31 6.31 -14.51
N LYS A 162 10.13 5.91 -15.48
CA LYS A 162 11.17 6.79 -16.06
C LYS A 162 10.54 8.03 -16.70
N GLY A 163 9.41 7.88 -17.37
CA GLY A 163 8.60 9.00 -17.88
C GLY A 163 8.10 9.91 -16.77
N VAL A 164 7.46 9.34 -15.74
CA VAL A 164 6.99 10.08 -14.55
C VAL A 164 8.11 10.92 -13.95
N ARG A 165 9.29 10.32 -13.72
CA ARG A 165 10.47 11.00 -13.17
C ARG A 165 10.90 12.22 -13.99
N LYS A 166 10.82 12.14 -15.32
CA LYS A 166 11.16 13.26 -16.22
C LYS A 166 10.09 14.36 -16.21
N MET A 167 8.84 14.00 -15.97
CA MET A 167 7.71 14.94 -15.95
C MET A 167 7.52 15.61 -14.59
N VAL A 168 8.26 15.22 -13.53
CA VAL A 168 8.14 15.86 -12.21
C VAL A 168 8.55 17.34 -12.30
N PRO A 169 7.62 18.28 -12.05
CA PRO A 169 7.94 19.71 -12.10
C PRO A 169 8.92 20.07 -10.97
N ASP A 170 9.73 21.10 -11.19
CA ASP A 170 10.73 21.55 -10.21
C ASP A 170 10.10 21.97 -8.87
N SER A 171 8.84 22.40 -8.89
CA SER A 171 8.06 22.74 -7.69
C SER A 171 7.83 21.56 -6.73
N VAL A 172 7.85 20.33 -7.24
CA VAL A 172 7.67 19.09 -6.44
C VAL A 172 9.03 18.52 -6.00
N LYS A 173 10.13 18.99 -6.59
CA LYS A 173 11.48 18.59 -6.17
C LYS A 173 11.81 19.28 -4.86
N ARG A 174 12.17 18.50 -3.85
CA ARG A 174 12.61 19.03 -2.56
C ARG A 174 13.87 19.88 -2.78
N VAL A 175 13.81 21.16 -2.41
CA VAL A 175 14.99 22.03 -2.38
C VAL A 175 16.08 21.36 -1.54
N LYS A 176 17.31 21.30 -2.07
CA LYS A 176 18.45 20.77 -1.31
C LYS A 176 18.54 21.54 0.02
N ARG A 177 18.61 20.82 1.14
CA ARG A 177 18.81 21.47 2.44
C ARG A 177 20.14 22.23 2.38
N PRO A 178 20.21 23.45 2.94
CA PRO A 178 21.48 24.14 3.05
C PRO A 178 22.47 23.28 3.85
N PRO A 179 23.77 23.38 3.58
CA PRO A 179 24.79 22.65 4.33
C PRO A 179 24.68 22.99 5.81
N VAL A 180 24.95 22.00 6.66
CA VAL A 180 25.10 22.23 8.10
C VAL A 180 26.36 23.07 8.28
N THR A 181 26.21 24.30 8.77
CA THR A 181 27.32 25.20 9.00
C THR A 181 27.88 25.04 10.42
N VAL A 182 29.07 25.60 10.64
CA VAL A 182 29.73 25.58 11.96
C VAL A 182 28.89 26.31 13.00
N GLU A 183 28.16 27.36 12.62
CA GLU A 183 27.23 28.09 13.49
C GLU A 183 26.08 27.22 13.99
N HIS A 184 25.55 26.33 13.14
CA HIS A 184 24.54 25.35 13.56
C HIS A 184 25.12 24.36 14.58
N MET A 185 26.37 23.93 14.40
CA MET A 185 27.04 23.06 15.38
C MET A 185 27.25 23.78 16.73
N TRP A 186 27.67 25.05 16.71
CA TRP A 186 27.79 25.87 17.93
C TRP A 186 26.45 26.13 18.62
N ALA A 187 25.37 26.29 17.86
CA ALA A 187 24.02 26.45 18.41
C ALA A 187 23.54 25.16 19.10
N LEU A 188 23.77 24.00 18.47
CA LEU A 188 23.48 22.69 19.07
C LEU A 188 24.29 22.46 20.34
N TRP A 189 25.59 22.75 20.30
CA TRP A 189 26.50 22.55 21.44
C TRP A 189 26.10 23.41 22.64
N ARG A 190 25.75 24.68 22.42
CA ARG A 190 25.29 25.58 23.49
C ARG A 190 23.94 25.19 24.11
N GLY A 191 23.08 24.51 23.35
CA GLY A 191 21.78 24.03 23.81
C GLY A 191 21.81 22.62 24.41
N LEU A 192 22.97 21.95 24.40
CA LEU A 192 23.11 20.58 24.89
C LEU A 192 23.41 20.61 26.40
N ASP A 193 22.38 20.39 27.22
CA ASP A 193 22.55 20.19 28.66
C ASP A 193 22.91 18.72 28.95
N LEU A 194 24.21 18.46 29.13
CA LEU A 194 24.76 17.13 29.39
C LEU A 194 24.55 16.66 30.83
N GLN A 195 23.93 17.46 31.71
CA GLN A 195 23.68 17.09 33.11
C GLN A 195 22.36 16.31 33.32
N ARG A 196 21.58 16.07 32.25
CA ARG A 196 20.28 15.39 32.31
C ARG A 196 20.26 13.91 31.89
N VAL A 197 21.43 13.27 31.84
CA VAL A 197 21.53 11.81 31.63
C VAL A 197 21.94 11.17 32.96
N SER A 198 20.94 10.91 33.81
CA SER A 198 21.02 10.04 34.99
C SER A 198 19.81 9.14 35.03
#